data_AF-A0A2N2CDW3-F1
#
_entry.id   AF-A0A2N2CDW3-F1
#
_cell.length_a   1.000
_cell.length_b   1.000
_cell.length_c   1.000
_cell.angle_alpha   90.00
_cell.angle_beta   90.00
_cell.angle_gamma   90.00
#
_symmetry.space_group_name_H-M   'P 1'
#
loop_
_entity.id
_entity.type
_entity.pdbx_description
1 polymer ?
#
loop_
_entity_poly.entity_id
_entity_poly.type
_entity_poly.pdbx_seq_one_letter_code
_entity_poly.pdbx_strand_id
1 'polypeptide(L)'
;MKEMIFMMLTEFSDLWNRIDEGKSTSIQRRIDSSHPLNLFFGYDPIGSREFIMVTEILPNLKLNSASIDIETGIRRDKQFAICFRLIDIHQEAVFVQLCWDLFEHTRDSSDEVNGIKKIQNRFKIWQKLFDEGNDGLLSIKAIKGLVGELIFLKTYACEHYGIENAVKSWIGPHNAHKDYWFESTWYEIKTIDSATKDITISSLEQLASEVIGFIVCMIVEKTSKTATNRLNLPFLVDSIRAILNDNEEIRLEFDSKLIEVGYFDRDEYYNFNFAYIESKKYIVDKEFPKITSEIVDDAITEVKYKISLASIRNWLTE
;
A
#
# COMPACT_ATOMS: atom_id res chain seq x y z
N MET A 1 1.67 8.76 -29.67
CA MET A 1 1.76 8.38 -28.25
C MET A 1 2.75 7.23 -28.17
N LYS A 2 3.86 7.39 -27.43
CA LYS A 2 4.62 6.22 -27.01
C LYS A 2 3.72 5.47 -26.03
N GLU A 3 3.53 4.16 -26.22
CA GLU A 3 2.93 3.32 -25.18
C GLU A 3 3.76 3.51 -23.90
N MET A 4 3.09 3.87 -22.80
CA MET A 4 3.73 3.90 -21.48
C MET A 4 3.97 2.46 -21.08
N ILE A 5 5.22 2.03 -21.19
CA ILE A 5 5.66 0.73 -20.69
C ILE A 5 6.00 0.94 -19.23
N PHE A 6 5.31 0.21 -18.37
CA PHE A 6 5.59 0.15 -16.95
C PHE A 6 6.82 -0.74 -16.71
N MET A 7 7.51 -0.56 -15.57
CA MET A 7 8.71 -1.35 -15.25
C MET A 7 8.48 -2.14 -13.98
N MET A 8 8.73 -3.45 -14.03
CA MET A 8 8.63 -4.31 -12.85
C MET A 8 9.81 -4.10 -11.90
N LEU A 9 9.61 -4.30 -10.59
CA LEU A 9 10.67 -4.15 -9.57
C LEU A 9 11.93 -4.99 -9.87
N THR A 10 11.75 -6.20 -10.40
CA THR A 10 12.85 -7.09 -10.79
C THR A 10 13.67 -6.48 -11.94
N GLU A 11 13.01 -5.91 -12.94
CA GLU A 11 13.66 -5.27 -14.08
C GLU A 11 14.41 -4.00 -13.64
N PHE A 12 13.78 -3.22 -12.75
CA PHE A 12 14.37 -2.02 -12.15
C PHE A 12 15.64 -2.34 -11.35
N SER A 13 15.59 -3.38 -10.51
CA SER A 13 16.74 -3.86 -9.75
C SER A 13 17.87 -4.36 -10.65
N ASP A 14 17.53 -5.17 -11.67
CA ASP A 14 18.50 -5.68 -12.65
C ASP A 14 19.17 -4.57 -13.45
N LEU A 15 18.44 -3.51 -13.81
CA LEU A 15 19.00 -2.34 -14.50
C LEU A 15 20.01 -1.61 -13.62
N TRP A 16 19.74 -1.48 -12.32
CA TRP A 16 20.66 -0.85 -11.38
C TRP A 16 21.94 -1.68 -11.22
N ASN A 17 21.81 -3.01 -11.09
CA ASN A 17 22.94 -3.93 -10.92
C ASN A 17 23.88 -4.00 -12.13
N ARG A 18 23.45 -3.51 -13.31
CA ARG A 18 24.28 -3.43 -14.53
C ARG A 18 25.15 -2.18 -14.59
N ILE A 19 25.07 -1.30 -13.60
CA ILE A 19 25.94 -0.12 -13.52
C ILE A 19 27.21 -0.54 -12.80
N ASP A 20 28.36 -0.40 -13.47
CA ASP A 20 29.64 -0.66 -12.84
C ASP A 20 29.82 0.26 -11.64
N GLU A 21 30.17 -0.32 -10.47
CA GLU A 21 30.66 0.43 -9.31
C GLU A 21 32.01 1.06 -9.68
N GLY A 22 31.94 2.23 -10.31
CA GLY A 22 33.12 3.00 -10.69
C GLY A 22 33.91 3.38 -9.45
N LYS A 23 34.96 2.63 -9.15
CA LYS A 23 35.93 3.02 -8.11
C LYS A 23 36.48 4.40 -8.51
N SER A 24 36.17 5.41 -7.67
CA SER A 24 36.74 6.77 -7.65
C SER A 24 35.94 7.94 -8.28
N THR A 25 34.80 7.74 -8.95
CA THR A 25 33.93 8.87 -9.41
C THR A 25 32.45 8.50 -9.39
N SER A 26 31.56 9.45 -9.06
CA SER A 26 30.12 9.20 -9.12
C SER A 26 29.68 8.88 -10.56
N ILE A 27 29.16 7.67 -10.77
CA ILE A 27 28.57 7.23 -12.03
C ILE A 27 27.06 7.38 -11.92
N GLN A 28 26.46 8.02 -12.91
CA GLN A 28 25.01 8.20 -12.99
C GLN A 28 24.52 7.68 -14.33
N ARG A 29 23.48 6.86 -14.32
CA ARG A 29 22.82 6.32 -15.52
C ARG A 29 21.33 6.67 -15.48
N ARG A 30 20.84 7.29 -16.55
CA ARG A 30 19.42 7.59 -16.69
C ARG A 30 18.63 6.29 -16.73
N ILE A 31 17.58 6.20 -15.91
CA ILE A 31 16.77 4.98 -15.74
C ILE A 31 15.96 4.73 -17.01
N ASP A 32 15.18 5.72 -17.41
CA ASP A 32 14.31 5.66 -18.58
C ASP A 32 14.30 7.02 -19.30
N SER A 33 14.52 7.00 -20.61
CA SER A 33 14.52 8.20 -21.46
C SER A 33 13.12 8.71 -21.79
N SER A 34 12.09 7.86 -21.61
CA SER A 34 10.69 8.19 -21.83
C SER A 34 9.98 8.73 -20.59
N HIS A 35 10.58 8.55 -19.41
CA HIS A 35 10.04 9.05 -18.16
C HIS A 35 10.01 10.60 -18.15
N PRO A 36 8.91 11.24 -17.67
CA PRO A 36 8.76 12.71 -17.69
C PRO A 36 9.77 13.42 -16.80
N LEU A 37 10.23 12.78 -15.73
CA LEU A 37 11.29 13.28 -14.84
C LEU A 37 12.67 12.74 -15.24
N ASN A 38 13.72 13.54 -15.04
CA ASN A 38 15.10 13.11 -15.23
C ASN A 38 15.60 12.33 -14.01
N LEU A 39 15.33 11.03 -14.00
CA LEU A 39 15.67 10.10 -12.91
C LEU A 39 16.88 9.22 -13.28
N PHE A 40 17.78 9.03 -12.32
CA PHE A 40 19.05 8.35 -12.50
C PHE A 40 19.33 7.38 -11.35
N PHE A 41 19.93 6.26 -11.70
CA PHE A 41 20.67 5.42 -10.76
C PHE A 41 22.10 5.91 -10.66
N GLY A 42 22.71 5.73 -9.50
CA GLY A 42 24.13 5.94 -9.33
C GLY A 42 24.72 5.24 -8.12
N TYR A 43 26.02 5.47 -7.97
CA TYR A 43 26.79 5.10 -6.80
C TYR A 43 27.62 6.31 -6.35
N ASP A 44 27.67 6.52 -5.05
CA ASP A 44 28.56 7.50 -4.45
C ASP A 44 30.04 7.02 -4.51
N PRO A 45 31.02 7.86 -4.13
CA PRO A 45 32.43 7.49 -4.20
C PRO A 45 32.86 6.31 -3.31
N ILE A 46 32.06 5.94 -2.30
CA ILE A 46 32.31 4.81 -1.40
C ILE A 46 31.52 3.56 -1.79
N GLY A 47 30.67 3.64 -2.82
CA GLY A 47 29.91 2.52 -3.39
C GLY A 47 28.48 2.40 -2.90
N SER A 48 27.93 3.39 -2.18
CA SER A 48 26.53 3.38 -1.76
C SER A 48 25.61 3.73 -2.92
N ARG A 49 24.47 3.03 -3.03
CA ARG A 49 23.46 3.30 -4.06
C ARG A 49 22.85 4.70 -3.88
N GLU A 50 22.70 5.41 -4.99
CA GLU A 50 22.06 6.73 -5.08
C GLU A 50 20.91 6.71 -6.11
N PHE A 51 19.71 7.17 -5.72
CA PHE A 51 18.62 7.48 -6.63
C PHE A 51 18.50 8.99 -6.75
N ILE A 52 18.63 9.52 -7.98
CA ILE A 52 18.82 10.95 -8.20
C ILE A 52 17.77 11.47 -9.17
N MET A 53 17.10 12.55 -8.76
CA MET A 53 16.31 13.39 -9.65
C MET A 53 17.10 14.65 -9.99
N VAL A 54 17.23 14.96 -11.28
CA VAL A 54 17.78 16.23 -11.77
C VAL A 54 16.64 17.11 -12.26
N THR A 55 16.64 18.39 -11.88
CA THR A 55 15.56 19.34 -12.20
C THR A 55 16.08 20.76 -12.25
N GLU A 56 15.42 21.62 -13.02
CA GLU A 56 15.67 23.07 -13.02
C GLU A 56 14.97 23.79 -11.86
N ILE A 57 14.04 23.11 -11.17
CA ILE A 57 13.26 23.66 -10.07
C ILE A 57 14.02 23.47 -8.76
N LEU A 58 14.16 24.54 -7.97
CA LEU A 58 14.74 24.43 -6.62
C LEU A 58 13.88 23.47 -5.78
N PRO A 59 14.40 22.29 -5.38
CA PRO A 59 13.64 21.35 -4.59
C PRO A 59 13.50 21.88 -3.16
N ASN A 60 12.26 22.07 -2.69
CA ASN A 60 11.98 22.34 -1.28
C ASN A 60 11.66 21.03 -0.57
N LEU A 61 12.69 20.20 -0.35
CA LEU A 61 12.56 18.88 0.26
C LEU A 61 13.32 18.88 1.59
N LYS A 62 12.60 18.81 2.70
CA LYS A 62 13.17 18.63 4.04
C LYS A 62 12.56 17.37 4.63
N LEU A 63 13.21 16.24 4.34
CA LEU A 63 12.79 14.93 4.80
C LEU A 63 14.05 14.27 5.37
N ASN A 64 13.92 13.66 6.56
CA ASN A 64 15.02 13.02 7.26
C ASN A 64 14.57 11.60 7.60
N SER A 65 15.33 10.59 7.19
CA SER A 65 15.15 9.21 7.66
C SER A 65 16.45 8.76 8.33
N ALA A 66 16.36 7.87 9.31
CA ALA A 66 17.55 7.30 9.95
C ALA A 66 18.39 6.45 8.98
N SER A 67 17.75 5.90 7.95
CA SER A 67 18.33 4.89 7.04
C SER A 67 18.59 5.40 5.62
N ILE A 68 17.99 6.53 5.27
CA ILE A 68 18.05 7.13 3.94
C ILE A 68 18.41 8.59 4.11
N ASP A 69 19.56 8.95 3.56
CA ASP A 69 20.00 10.34 3.49
C ASP A 69 19.32 10.99 2.29
N ILE A 70 18.82 12.21 2.48
CA ILE A 70 18.28 13.01 1.40
C ILE A 70 19.01 14.31 1.30
N GLU A 71 19.75 14.47 0.21
CA GLU A 71 20.48 15.68 -0.08
C GLU A 71 19.84 16.42 -1.25
N THR A 72 19.61 17.72 -1.05
CA THR A 72 19.28 18.62 -2.14
C THR A 72 20.44 19.57 -2.40
N GLY A 73 20.83 19.73 -3.65
CA GLY A 73 21.99 20.56 -3.97
C GLY A 73 22.00 21.08 -5.41
N ILE A 74 22.92 22.01 -5.66
CA ILE A 74 23.21 22.52 -7.00
C ILE A 74 24.32 21.66 -7.61
N ARG A 75 24.08 21.15 -8.82
CA ARG A 75 25.03 20.40 -9.62
C ARG A 75 26.00 21.34 -10.36
N ARG A 76 27.10 20.78 -10.87
CA ARG A 76 28.11 21.54 -11.65
C ARG A 76 27.55 22.20 -12.91
N ASP A 77 26.50 21.62 -13.49
CA ASP A 77 25.78 22.13 -14.66
C ASP A 77 24.72 23.19 -14.31
N LYS A 78 24.69 23.67 -13.05
CA LYS A 78 23.74 24.65 -12.50
C LYS A 78 22.29 24.15 -12.38
N GLN A 79 22.02 22.88 -12.65
CA GLN A 79 20.74 22.26 -12.31
C GLN A 79 20.68 21.91 -10.82
N PHE A 80 19.49 21.68 -10.30
CA PHE A 80 19.30 21.13 -8.96
C PHE A 80 19.23 19.60 -9.00
N ALA A 81 19.55 18.99 -7.87
CA ALA A 81 19.37 17.56 -7.64
C ALA A 81 18.64 17.29 -6.32
N ILE A 82 17.82 16.26 -6.32
CA ILE A 82 17.39 15.54 -5.12
C ILE A 82 18.08 14.18 -5.17
N CYS A 83 18.90 13.85 -4.18
CA CYS A 83 19.59 12.57 -4.07
C CYS A 83 19.09 11.81 -2.85
N PHE A 84 18.57 10.60 -3.07
CA PHE A 84 18.28 9.63 -2.02
C PHE A 84 19.47 8.67 -1.97
N ARG A 85 20.14 8.58 -0.82
CA ARG A 85 21.34 7.74 -0.64
C ARG A 85 21.09 6.70 0.44
N LEU A 86 21.46 5.45 0.14
CA LEU A 86 21.43 4.36 1.11
C LEU A 86 22.55 4.54 2.15
N ILE A 87 22.19 4.66 3.43
CA ILE A 87 23.18 4.73 4.53
C ILE A 87 23.46 3.34 5.11
N ASP A 88 22.42 2.52 5.26
CA ASP A 88 22.52 1.19 5.87
C ASP A 88 22.32 0.10 4.82
N ILE A 89 23.39 -0.64 4.51
CA ILE A 89 23.38 -1.72 3.52
C ILE A 89 22.38 -2.84 3.87
N HIS A 90 22.06 -3.04 5.15
CA HIS A 90 21.06 -4.03 5.56
C HIS A 90 19.65 -3.69 5.08
N GLN A 91 19.42 -2.43 4.66
CA GLN A 91 18.13 -1.94 4.16
C GLN A 91 18.11 -1.79 2.63
N GLU A 92 19.10 -2.33 1.92
CA GLU A 92 19.21 -2.24 0.47
C GLU A 92 17.93 -2.69 -0.27
N ALA A 93 17.35 -3.83 0.12
CA ALA A 93 16.13 -4.35 -0.50
C ALA A 93 14.96 -3.35 -0.39
N VAL A 94 14.78 -2.76 0.80
CA VAL A 94 13.72 -1.79 1.08
C VAL A 94 13.98 -0.48 0.33
N PHE A 95 15.24 -0.05 0.26
CA PHE A 95 15.65 1.14 -0.48
C PHE A 95 15.41 0.99 -1.99
N VAL A 96 15.74 -0.16 -2.58
CA VAL A 96 15.45 -0.43 -4.00
C VAL A 96 13.93 -0.39 -4.26
N GLN A 97 13.14 -0.94 -3.34
CA GLN A 97 11.69 -0.91 -3.47
C GLN A 97 11.11 0.51 -3.36
N LEU A 98 11.60 1.33 -2.43
CA LEU A 98 11.28 2.76 -2.39
C LEU A 98 11.59 3.43 -3.72
N CYS A 99 12.80 3.26 -4.25
CA CYS A 99 13.23 3.95 -5.46
C CYS A 99 12.39 3.54 -6.68
N TRP A 100 12.05 2.27 -6.78
CA TRP A 100 11.14 1.76 -7.80
C TRP A 100 9.74 2.36 -7.66
N ASP A 101 9.21 2.42 -6.44
CA ASP A 101 7.89 3.01 -6.18
C ASP A 101 7.87 4.51 -6.49
N LEU A 102 8.91 5.28 -6.13
CA LEU A 102 9.04 6.68 -6.51
C LEU A 102 9.08 6.87 -8.04
N PHE A 103 9.78 5.97 -8.74
CA PHE A 103 9.87 5.99 -10.20
C PHE A 103 8.52 5.71 -10.85
N GLU A 104 7.85 4.60 -10.51
CA GLU A 104 6.56 4.26 -11.10
C GLU A 104 5.45 5.24 -10.71
N HIS A 105 5.42 5.70 -9.46
CA HIS A 105 4.42 6.67 -8.98
C HIS A 105 4.53 8.04 -9.66
N THR A 106 5.64 8.34 -10.36
CA THR A 106 5.81 9.57 -11.12
C THR A 106 5.74 9.43 -12.63
N ARG A 107 5.49 8.22 -13.15
CA ARG A 107 5.50 7.93 -14.58
C ARG A 107 4.44 8.69 -15.39
N ASP A 108 3.31 9.01 -14.77
CA ASP A 108 2.17 9.75 -15.33
C ASP A 108 2.21 11.26 -15.00
N SER A 109 3.32 11.77 -14.48
CA SER A 109 3.43 13.20 -14.13
C SER A 109 3.30 14.09 -15.36
N SER A 110 2.41 15.11 -15.27
CA SER A 110 2.19 16.09 -16.36
C SER A 110 3.41 16.98 -16.62
N ASP A 111 4.18 17.27 -15.58
CA ASP A 111 5.31 18.19 -15.57
C ASP A 111 6.23 17.93 -14.36
N GLU A 112 7.40 18.57 -14.32
CA GLU A 112 8.37 18.43 -13.23
C GLU A 112 7.81 18.90 -11.88
N VAL A 113 6.97 19.95 -11.83
CA VAL A 113 6.41 20.46 -10.57
C VAL A 113 5.48 19.42 -9.94
N ASN A 114 4.63 18.80 -10.75
CA ASN A 114 3.76 17.71 -10.32
C ASN A 114 4.57 16.50 -9.85
N GLY A 115 5.59 16.09 -10.63
CA GLY A 115 6.44 14.97 -10.28
C GLY A 115 7.20 15.16 -8.97
N ILE A 116 7.75 16.36 -8.71
CA ILE A 116 8.40 16.68 -7.42
C ILE A 116 7.40 16.54 -6.27
N LYS A 117 6.17 17.05 -6.43
CA LYS A 117 5.12 16.90 -5.40
C LYS A 117 4.75 15.44 -5.17
N LYS A 118 4.66 14.63 -6.23
CA LYS A 118 4.40 13.19 -6.14
C LYS A 118 5.53 12.46 -5.39
N ILE A 119 6.79 12.71 -5.73
CA ILE A 119 7.96 12.19 -4.98
C ILE A 119 7.89 12.58 -3.51
N GLN A 120 7.62 13.86 -3.20
CA GLN A 120 7.54 14.35 -1.83
C GLN A 120 6.44 13.65 -1.03
N ASN A 121 5.25 13.51 -1.61
CA ASN A 121 4.12 12.88 -0.94
C ASN A 121 4.35 11.38 -0.76
N ARG A 122 4.86 10.70 -1.79
CA ARG A 122 5.14 9.28 -1.76
C ARG A 122 6.28 8.95 -0.79
N PHE A 123 7.35 9.74 -0.77
CA PHE A 123 8.42 9.57 0.21
C PHE A 123 7.95 9.76 1.65
N LYS A 124 7.00 10.68 1.93
CA LYS A 124 6.45 10.82 3.29
C LYS A 124 5.73 9.57 3.78
N ILE A 125 5.10 8.81 2.88
CA ILE A 125 4.49 7.52 3.23
C ILE A 125 5.59 6.55 3.67
N TRP A 126 6.63 6.40 2.86
CA TRP A 126 7.80 5.58 3.19
C TRP A 126 8.53 6.03 4.45
N GLN A 127 8.67 7.34 4.68
CA GLN A 127 9.29 7.88 5.88
C GLN A 127 8.56 7.42 7.14
N LYS A 128 7.22 7.44 7.14
CA LYS A 128 6.43 6.88 8.25
C LYS A 128 6.69 5.38 8.44
N LEU A 129 6.79 4.62 7.35
CA LEU A 129 7.11 3.19 7.41
C LEU A 129 8.49 2.91 8.02
N PHE A 130 9.48 3.77 7.75
CA PHE A 130 10.80 3.68 8.37
C PHE A 130 10.79 4.11 9.85
N ASP A 131 10.02 5.14 10.20
CA ASP A 131 9.99 5.73 11.55
C ASP A 131 9.23 4.88 12.59
N GLU A 132 8.29 4.03 12.16
CA GLU A 132 7.47 3.20 13.07
C GLU A 132 8.22 2.05 13.78
N GLY A 133 9.54 1.95 13.60
CA GLY A 133 10.44 1.21 14.50
C GLY A 133 10.27 -0.32 14.52
N ASN A 134 9.46 -0.88 13.62
CA ASN A 134 9.16 -2.31 13.54
C ASN A 134 9.88 -2.97 12.34
N ASP A 135 11.05 -2.45 11.96
CA ASP A 135 11.77 -2.76 10.72
C ASP A 135 10.89 -2.65 9.45
N GLY A 136 9.85 -1.82 9.48
CA GLY A 136 8.87 -1.69 8.41
C GLY A 136 7.87 -2.85 8.29
N LEU A 137 7.77 -3.75 9.27
CA LEU A 137 6.75 -4.80 9.30
C LEU A 137 5.43 -4.32 9.90
N LEU A 138 4.33 -4.69 9.25
CA LEU A 138 2.99 -4.49 9.78
C LEU A 138 2.81 -5.19 11.13
N SER A 139 2.07 -4.54 12.03
CA SER A 139 1.65 -5.18 13.28
C SER A 139 0.80 -6.42 13.00
N ILE A 140 0.78 -7.40 13.92
CA ILE A 140 -0.04 -8.62 13.76
C ILE A 140 -1.53 -8.30 13.50
N LYS A 141 -2.04 -7.21 14.07
CA LYS A 141 -3.41 -6.74 13.85
C LYS A 141 -3.59 -6.22 12.42
N ALA A 142 -2.65 -5.42 11.92
CA ALA A 142 -2.66 -4.91 10.56
C ALA A 142 -2.51 -6.03 9.53
N ILE A 143 -1.60 -7.00 9.76
CA ILE A 143 -1.47 -8.20 8.94
C ILE A 143 -2.81 -8.94 8.87
N LYS A 144 -3.47 -9.17 10.01
CA LYS A 144 -4.75 -9.88 10.04
C LYS A 144 -5.87 -9.08 9.34
N GLY A 145 -5.90 -7.76 9.48
CA GLY A 145 -6.83 -6.88 8.74
C GLY A 145 -6.65 -7.04 7.23
N LEU A 146 -5.42 -6.79 6.75
CA LEU A 146 -5.06 -6.87 5.35
C LEU A 146 -5.30 -8.26 4.74
N VAL A 147 -5.06 -9.34 5.49
CA VAL A 147 -5.41 -10.71 5.06
C VAL A 147 -6.91 -10.82 4.75
N GLY A 148 -7.79 -10.27 5.58
CA GLY A 148 -9.23 -10.34 5.33
C GLY A 148 -9.64 -9.51 4.11
N GLU A 149 -9.11 -8.28 4.00
CA GLU A 149 -9.37 -7.42 2.84
C GLU A 149 -8.93 -8.07 1.53
N LEU A 150 -7.75 -8.68 1.49
CA LEU A 150 -7.23 -9.34 0.30
C LEU A 150 -7.93 -10.67 -0.01
N ILE A 151 -8.40 -11.42 0.99
CA ILE A 151 -9.26 -12.59 0.72
C ILE A 151 -10.55 -12.10 0.07
N PHE A 152 -11.18 -11.06 0.61
CA PHE A 152 -12.40 -10.48 0.03
C PHE A 152 -12.17 -9.99 -1.41
N LEU A 153 -11.05 -9.30 -1.67
CA LEU A 153 -10.66 -8.87 -3.02
C LEU A 153 -10.68 -10.06 -3.98
N LYS A 154 -9.96 -11.12 -3.61
CA LYS A 154 -9.74 -12.29 -4.46
C LYS A 154 -10.99 -13.14 -4.66
N THR A 155 -11.73 -13.44 -3.59
CA THR A 155 -12.80 -14.46 -3.61
C THR A 155 -14.19 -13.89 -3.83
N TYR A 156 -14.37 -12.57 -3.77
CA TYR A 156 -15.67 -11.94 -3.97
C TYR A 156 -15.58 -10.75 -4.93
N ALA A 157 -14.74 -9.76 -4.63
CA ALA A 157 -14.75 -8.51 -5.38
C ALA A 157 -14.34 -8.72 -6.85
N CYS A 158 -13.25 -9.44 -7.12
CA CYS A 158 -12.80 -9.73 -8.48
C CYS A 158 -13.83 -10.54 -9.28
N GLU A 159 -14.51 -11.50 -8.65
CA GLU A 159 -15.53 -12.34 -9.31
C GLU A 159 -16.82 -11.57 -9.59
N HIS A 160 -17.25 -10.71 -8.66
CA HIS A 160 -18.54 -10.03 -8.73
C HIS A 160 -18.51 -8.71 -9.49
N TYR A 161 -17.42 -7.95 -9.37
CA TYR A 161 -17.29 -6.61 -9.95
C TYR A 161 -16.30 -6.55 -11.11
N GLY A 162 -15.57 -7.64 -11.37
CA GLY A 162 -14.46 -7.66 -12.32
C GLY A 162 -13.16 -7.14 -11.70
N ILE A 163 -12.04 -7.65 -12.20
CA ILE A 163 -10.69 -7.44 -11.65
C ILE A 163 -10.35 -5.94 -11.50
N GLU A 164 -10.49 -5.18 -12.59
CA GLU A 164 -10.16 -3.76 -12.60
C GLU A 164 -10.99 -2.96 -11.60
N ASN A 165 -12.31 -3.15 -11.61
CA ASN A 165 -13.20 -2.42 -10.72
C ASN A 165 -12.99 -2.80 -9.26
N ALA A 166 -12.68 -4.08 -8.98
CA ALA A 166 -12.39 -4.58 -7.65
C ALA A 166 -11.14 -3.93 -7.04
N VAL A 167 -10.05 -3.84 -7.80
CA VAL A 167 -8.81 -3.17 -7.34
C VAL A 167 -9.07 -1.68 -7.16
N LYS A 168 -9.69 -1.00 -8.14
CA LYS A 168 -10.00 0.44 -8.06
C LYS A 168 -10.88 0.80 -6.87
N SER A 169 -11.85 -0.05 -6.56
CA SER A 169 -12.81 0.14 -5.46
C SER A 169 -12.25 -0.19 -4.08
N TRP A 170 -11.06 -0.81 -3.97
CA TRP A 170 -10.36 -0.99 -2.69
C TRP A 170 -9.73 0.35 -2.25
N ILE A 171 -10.42 1.07 -1.36
CA ILE A 171 -10.07 2.42 -0.93
C ILE A 171 -9.56 2.51 0.51
N GLY A 172 -9.67 1.42 1.29
CA GLY A 172 -9.08 1.28 2.63
C GLY A 172 -7.62 1.74 2.72
N PRO A 173 -6.75 1.41 1.74
CA PRO A 173 -5.37 1.88 1.68
C PRO A 173 -5.18 3.40 1.80
N HIS A 174 -6.16 4.19 1.36
CA HIS A 174 -6.11 5.65 1.40
C HIS A 174 -6.55 6.24 2.76
N ASN A 175 -6.59 5.43 3.83
CA ASN A 175 -7.18 5.77 5.13
C ASN A 175 -8.66 6.21 5.02
N ALA A 176 -9.38 5.62 4.07
CA ALA A 176 -10.83 5.80 3.97
C ALA A 176 -11.54 5.20 5.19
N HIS A 177 -12.74 5.67 5.49
CA HIS A 177 -13.56 5.13 6.59
C HIS A 177 -14.14 3.74 6.29
N LYS A 178 -14.04 3.29 5.04
CA LYS A 178 -14.54 2.02 4.51
C LYS A 178 -13.43 1.36 3.70
N ASP A 179 -13.45 0.03 3.64
CA ASP A 179 -12.42 -0.71 2.91
C ASP A 179 -12.69 -0.72 1.40
N TYR A 180 -13.95 -0.89 0.99
CA TYR A 180 -14.35 -0.89 -0.43
C TYR A 180 -15.54 0.03 -0.70
N TRP A 181 -15.48 0.73 -1.82
CA TRP A 181 -16.57 1.55 -2.35
C TRP A 181 -16.76 1.32 -3.85
N PHE A 182 -17.90 0.73 -4.20
CA PHE A 182 -18.36 0.55 -5.57
C PHE A 182 -19.42 1.61 -5.90
N GLU A 183 -19.78 1.77 -7.19
CA GLU A 183 -20.68 2.84 -7.65
C GLU A 183 -21.98 2.98 -6.83
N SER A 184 -22.55 1.86 -6.34
CA SER A 184 -23.84 1.84 -5.66
C SER A 184 -23.85 1.13 -4.30
N THR A 185 -22.69 0.74 -3.76
CA THR A 185 -22.60 0.00 -2.48
C THR A 185 -21.19 0.08 -1.90
N TRP A 186 -21.03 -0.30 -0.64
CA TRP A 186 -19.75 -0.33 0.04
C TRP A 186 -19.61 -1.57 0.93
N TYR A 187 -18.36 -1.93 1.24
CA TYR A 187 -18.04 -3.04 2.11
C TYR A 187 -17.02 -2.62 3.18
N GLU A 188 -17.32 -2.99 4.42
CA GLU A 188 -16.42 -2.90 5.57
C GLU A 188 -16.02 -4.31 5.98
N ILE A 189 -14.73 -4.62 5.93
CA ILE A 189 -14.16 -5.93 6.19
C ILE A 189 -13.71 -6.01 7.65
N LYS A 190 -14.24 -6.99 8.39
CA LYS A 190 -13.84 -7.26 9.77
C LYS A 190 -13.21 -8.65 9.85
N THR A 191 -11.88 -8.72 9.93
CA THR A 191 -11.20 -10.00 10.15
C THR A 191 -11.24 -10.40 11.62
N ILE A 192 -11.90 -11.52 11.92
CA ILE A 192 -12.18 -11.96 13.29
C ILE A 192 -11.82 -13.43 13.49
N ASP A 193 -11.55 -13.83 14.74
CA ASP A 193 -11.47 -15.25 15.10
C ASP A 193 -12.90 -15.82 15.27
N SER A 194 -13.08 -17.13 15.15
CA SER A 194 -14.38 -17.82 15.28
C SER A 194 -15.05 -17.62 16.63
N ALA A 195 -14.27 -17.42 17.69
CA ALA A 195 -14.76 -17.15 19.04
C ALA A 195 -15.22 -15.70 19.26
N THR A 196 -15.04 -14.81 18.27
CA THR A 196 -15.40 -13.40 18.40
C THR A 196 -16.91 -13.24 18.49
N LYS A 197 -17.37 -12.50 19.52
CA LYS A 197 -18.80 -12.28 19.77
C LYS A 197 -19.30 -10.93 19.25
N ASP A 198 -18.42 -9.95 19.20
CA ASP A 198 -18.75 -8.58 18.86
C ASP A 198 -17.69 -8.00 17.91
N ILE A 199 -18.12 -7.17 16.97
CA ILE A 199 -17.25 -6.40 16.09
C ILE A 199 -17.10 -4.98 16.62
N THR A 200 -15.93 -4.38 16.42
CA THR A 200 -15.67 -2.98 16.82
C THR A 200 -15.89 -2.06 15.62
N ILE A 201 -16.63 -0.98 15.86
CA ILE A 201 -16.77 0.15 14.95
C ILE A 201 -15.94 1.30 15.55
N SER A 202 -14.92 1.72 14.80
CA SER A 202 -13.90 2.64 15.32
C SER A 202 -14.21 4.12 15.14
N SER A 203 -15.23 4.45 14.35
CA SER A 203 -15.71 5.82 14.16
C SER A 203 -17.14 5.84 13.62
N LEU A 204 -17.79 7.02 13.67
CA LEU A 204 -19.16 7.21 13.17
C LEU A 204 -19.24 7.05 11.65
N GLU A 205 -18.18 7.43 10.94
CA GLU A 205 -18.11 7.48 9.48
C GLU A 205 -18.02 6.09 8.84
N GLN A 206 -17.60 5.06 9.60
CA GLN A 206 -17.45 3.71 9.05
C GLN A 206 -18.77 3.19 8.47
N LEU A 207 -19.87 3.34 9.20
CA LEU A 207 -21.19 2.84 8.80
C LEU A 207 -22.15 3.95 8.31
N ALA A 208 -21.70 5.21 8.36
CA ALA A 208 -22.46 6.33 7.82
C ALA A 208 -22.48 6.27 6.29
N SER A 209 -23.67 6.15 5.71
CA SER A 209 -23.90 6.17 4.26
C SER A 209 -25.40 6.29 3.97
N GLU A 210 -25.75 6.96 2.88
CA GLU A 210 -27.12 7.02 2.35
C GLU A 210 -27.48 5.78 1.54
N VAL A 211 -26.48 5.09 0.97
CA VAL A 211 -26.65 3.85 0.22
C VAL A 211 -26.44 2.63 1.11
N ILE A 212 -27.14 1.55 0.78
CA ILE A 212 -26.97 0.25 1.44
C ILE A 212 -25.53 -0.21 1.23
N GLY A 213 -24.94 -0.76 2.29
CA GLY A 213 -23.64 -1.43 2.20
C GLY A 213 -23.62 -2.68 3.06
N PHE A 214 -22.41 -3.19 3.30
CA PHE A 214 -22.24 -4.49 3.95
C PHE A 214 -21.08 -4.48 4.94
N ILE A 215 -21.26 -5.16 6.06
CA ILE A 215 -20.14 -5.61 6.89
C ILE A 215 -19.84 -7.06 6.52
N VAL A 216 -18.60 -7.35 6.15
CA VAL A 216 -18.14 -8.71 5.85
C VAL A 216 -17.19 -9.17 6.95
N CYS A 217 -17.64 -10.08 7.78
CA CYS A 217 -16.82 -10.71 8.79
C CYS A 217 -16.01 -11.85 8.16
N MET A 218 -14.71 -11.66 7.97
CA MET A 218 -13.80 -12.68 7.48
C MET A 218 -13.30 -13.50 8.67
N ILE A 219 -13.74 -14.76 8.78
CA ILE A 219 -13.37 -15.63 9.91
C ILE A 219 -12.06 -16.32 9.57
N VAL A 220 -11.01 -15.92 10.28
CA VAL A 220 -9.63 -16.34 10.01
C VAL A 220 -8.95 -16.71 11.32
N GLU A 221 -8.42 -17.93 11.37
CA GLU A 221 -7.75 -18.50 12.54
C GLU A 221 -6.24 -18.53 12.36
N LYS A 222 -5.47 -18.31 13.42
CA LYS A 222 -4.02 -18.55 13.39
C LYS A 222 -3.75 -20.05 13.26
N THR A 223 -2.83 -20.42 12.37
CA THR A 223 -2.48 -21.83 12.14
C THR A 223 -0.97 -22.08 12.14
N SER A 224 -0.57 -23.35 12.15
CA SER A 224 0.84 -23.74 12.07
C SER A 224 1.36 -23.65 10.64
N LYS A 225 2.69 -23.59 10.50
CA LYS A 225 3.37 -23.67 9.19
C LYS A 225 3.14 -25.00 8.46
N THR A 226 2.69 -26.04 9.18
CA THR A 226 2.48 -27.40 8.64
C THR A 226 1.02 -27.66 8.23
N ALA A 227 0.10 -26.73 8.50
CA ALA A 227 -1.29 -26.88 8.09
C ALA A 227 -1.42 -26.83 6.55
N THR A 228 -2.23 -27.72 6.01
CA THR A 228 -2.44 -27.88 4.56
C THR A 228 -3.22 -26.74 3.93
N ASN A 229 -4.12 -26.11 4.69
CA ASN A 229 -4.94 -24.97 4.26
C ASN A 229 -4.39 -23.61 4.73
N ARG A 230 -3.09 -23.55 5.01
CA ARG A 230 -2.46 -22.30 5.49
C ARG A 230 -2.44 -21.24 4.39
N LEU A 231 -2.57 -20.01 4.83
CA LEU A 231 -2.45 -18.78 4.07
C LEU A 231 -1.47 -17.86 4.80
N ASN A 232 -0.62 -17.18 4.06
CA ASN A 232 0.13 -16.03 4.56
C ASN A 232 -0.01 -14.89 3.56
N LEU A 233 0.40 -13.70 3.99
CA LEU A 233 0.24 -12.49 3.23
C LEU A 233 1.01 -12.52 1.88
N PRO A 234 2.29 -12.98 1.82
CA PRO A 234 3.01 -13.09 0.55
C PRO A 234 2.29 -13.99 -0.46
N PHE A 235 1.85 -15.18 -0.04
CA PHE A 235 1.12 -16.09 -0.92
C PHE A 235 -0.18 -15.48 -1.44
N LEU A 236 -0.91 -14.73 -0.60
CA LEU A 236 -2.14 -14.07 -1.01
C LEU A 236 -1.86 -12.98 -2.04
N VAL A 237 -0.88 -12.11 -1.76
CA VAL A 237 -0.42 -11.04 -2.66
C VAL A 237 0.02 -11.60 -4.00
N ASP A 238 0.89 -12.61 -4.01
CA ASP A 238 1.36 -13.24 -5.25
C ASP A 238 0.22 -13.89 -6.04
N SER A 239 -0.74 -14.50 -5.34
CA SER A 239 -1.89 -15.08 -6.01
C SER A 239 -2.83 -14.03 -6.63
N ILE A 240 -2.90 -12.83 -6.06
CA ILE A 240 -3.64 -11.70 -6.62
C ILE A 240 -2.86 -11.14 -7.80
N ARG A 241 -1.55 -10.88 -7.65
CA ARG A 241 -0.67 -10.44 -8.75
C ARG A 241 -0.74 -11.37 -9.97
N ALA A 242 -0.87 -12.68 -9.75
CA ALA A 242 -1.07 -13.65 -10.82
C ALA A 242 -2.41 -13.46 -11.56
N ILE A 243 -3.49 -13.11 -10.86
CA ILE A 243 -4.79 -12.76 -11.47
C ILE A 243 -4.68 -11.45 -12.26
N LEU A 244 -3.86 -10.50 -11.79
CA LEU A 244 -3.64 -9.20 -12.42
C LEU A 244 -2.63 -9.24 -13.58
N ASN A 245 -2.04 -10.40 -13.90
CA ASN A 245 -0.87 -10.48 -14.78
C ASN A 245 -1.12 -9.98 -16.22
N ASP A 246 -2.37 -10.06 -16.70
CA ASP A 246 -2.76 -9.59 -18.03
C ASP A 246 -3.08 -8.07 -18.07
N ASN A 247 -3.04 -7.38 -16.92
CA ASN A 247 -3.27 -5.94 -16.83
C ASN A 247 -2.23 -5.28 -15.90
N GLU A 248 -1.12 -4.86 -16.50
CA GLU A 248 0.03 -4.28 -15.82
C GLU A 248 -0.31 -2.98 -15.06
N GLU A 249 -1.15 -2.12 -15.63
CA GLU A 249 -1.60 -0.89 -14.98
C GLU A 249 -2.33 -1.17 -13.66
N ILE A 250 -3.28 -2.12 -13.68
CA ILE A 250 -4.04 -2.50 -12.49
C ILE A 250 -3.17 -3.24 -11.47
N ARG A 251 -2.19 -4.03 -11.94
CA ARG A 251 -1.20 -4.65 -11.05
C ARG A 251 -0.38 -3.61 -10.31
N LEU A 252 0.07 -2.56 -10.98
CA LEU A 252 0.80 -1.47 -10.33
C LEU A 252 -0.07 -0.65 -9.39
N GLU A 253 -1.34 -0.42 -9.74
CA GLU A 253 -2.28 0.23 -8.82
C GLU A 253 -2.43 -0.58 -7.52
N PHE A 254 -2.55 -1.91 -7.64
CA PHE A 254 -2.60 -2.81 -6.51
C PHE A 254 -1.30 -2.78 -5.67
N ASP A 255 -0.13 -2.86 -6.30
CA ASP A 255 1.16 -2.78 -5.61
C ASP A 255 1.35 -1.40 -4.94
N SER A 256 0.88 -0.32 -5.56
CA SER A 256 0.89 1.02 -4.97
C SER A 256 0.03 1.07 -3.71
N LYS A 257 -1.18 0.51 -3.75
CA LYS A 257 -2.10 0.42 -2.60
C LYS A 257 -1.54 -0.43 -1.45
N LEU A 258 -0.82 -1.50 -1.77
CA LEU A 258 -0.12 -2.30 -0.77
C LEU A 258 0.93 -1.48 0.00
N ILE A 259 1.69 -0.64 -0.69
CA ILE A 259 2.68 0.24 -0.03
C ILE A 259 1.98 1.27 0.88
N GLU A 260 0.80 1.76 0.48
CA GLU A 260 0.04 2.73 1.29
C GLU A 260 -0.48 2.16 2.60
N VAL A 261 -0.88 0.88 2.63
CA VAL A 261 -1.19 0.18 3.88
C VAL A 261 0.06 -0.20 4.68
N GLY A 262 1.26 0.00 4.12
CA GLY A 262 2.54 -0.34 4.74
C GLY A 262 3.01 -1.76 4.47
N TYR A 263 2.44 -2.44 3.48
CA TYR A 263 2.94 -3.73 3.01
C TYR A 263 3.98 -3.55 1.91
N PHE A 264 5.08 -4.29 2.04
CA PHE A 264 6.02 -4.55 0.97
C PHE A 264 6.59 -5.97 1.14
N ASP A 265 7.19 -6.52 0.09
CA ASP A 265 7.57 -7.93 0.09
C ASP A 265 8.73 -8.18 1.05
N ARG A 266 8.48 -9.01 2.07
CA ARG A 266 9.44 -9.39 3.10
C ARG A 266 9.26 -10.85 3.53
N ASP A 267 10.37 -11.55 3.71
CA ASP A 267 10.36 -12.96 4.09
C ASP A 267 9.78 -13.20 5.50
N GLU A 268 9.85 -12.20 6.39
CA GLU A 268 9.30 -12.29 7.73
C GLU A 268 7.79 -12.52 7.72
N TYR A 269 7.08 -12.07 6.68
CA TYR A 269 5.65 -12.28 6.56
C TYR A 269 5.27 -13.78 6.42
N TYR A 270 6.16 -14.65 5.96
CA TYR A 270 5.94 -16.10 5.92
C TYR A 270 5.79 -16.73 7.32
N ASN A 271 6.17 -16.02 8.38
CA ASN A 271 6.00 -16.48 9.76
C ASN A 271 4.55 -16.34 10.26
N PHE A 272 3.74 -15.49 9.65
CA PHE A 272 2.34 -15.27 10.04
C PHE A 272 1.41 -16.12 9.18
N ASN A 273 0.96 -17.25 9.75
CA ASN A 273 0.14 -18.22 9.04
C ASN A 273 -1.28 -18.24 9.60
N PHE A 274 -2.23 -18.24 8.69
CA PHE A 274 -3.66 -18.18 8.96
C PHE A 274 -4.41 -19.28 8.20
N ALA A 275 -5.60 -19.63 8.65
CA ALA A 275 -6.54 -20.48 7.93
C ALA A 275 -7.85 -19.70 7.77
N TYR A 276 -8.27 -19.51 6.52
CA TYR A 276 -9.60 -18.97 6.22
C TYR A 276 -10.65 -20.06 6.48
N ILE A 277 -11.68 -19.72 7.26
CA ILE A 277 -12.73 -20.65 7.66
C ILE A 277 -14.00 -20.41 6.84
N GLU A 278 -14.54 -19.20 6.94
CA GLU A 278 -15.76 -18.76 6.26
C GLU A 278 -15.82 -17.23 6.27
N SER A 279 -16.80 -16.67 5.57
CA SER A 279 -17.17 -15.26 5.69
C SER A 279 -18.65 -15.14 6.04
N LYS A 280 -19.01 -14.06 6.73
CA LYS A 280 -20.41 -13.72 7.06
C LYS A 280 -20.70 -12.30 6.63
N LYS A 281 -21.72 -12.10 5.81
CA LYS A 281 -22.07 -10.81 5.22
C LYS A 281 -23.36 -10.27 5.81
N TYR A 282 -23.27 -9.11 6.44
CA TYR A 282 -24.40 -8.43 7.06
C TYR A 282 -24.79 -7.21 6.24
N ILE A 283 -26.06 -7.08 5.89
CA ILE A 283 -26.59 -5.89 5.23
C ILE A 283 -26.65 -4.72 6.22
N VAL A 284 -26.15 -3.55 5.80
CA VAL A 284 -26.20 -2.31 6.55
C VAL A 284 -27.12 -1.34 5.81
N ASP A 285 -28.38 -1.34 6.23
CA ASP A 285 -29.43 -0.45 5.72
C ASP A 285 -29.76 0.66 6.75
N LYS A 286 -30.98 1.20 6.69
CA LYS A 286 -31.48 2.22 7.62
C LYS A 286 -31.93 1.64 8.96
N GLU A 287 -32.29 0.36 9.01
CA GLU A 287 -32.74 -0.31 10.24
C GLU A 287 -31.59 -1.01 10.98
N PHE A 288 -30.45 -1.21 10.31
CA PHE A 288 -29.24 -1.76 10.94
C PHE A 288 -28.81 -0.94 12.17
N PRO A 289 -28.48 -1.59 13.31
CA PRO A 289 -28.10 -0.90 14.53
C PRO A 289 -26.72 -0.23 14.36
N LYS A 290 -26.73 1.08 14.11
CA LYS A 290 -25.52 1.91 13.98
C LYS A 290 -25.69 3.25 14.66
N ILE A 291 -24.55 3.84 15.05
CA ILE A 291 -24.49 5.19 15.60
C ILE A 291 -23.98 6.11 14.48
N THR A 292 -24.74 7.14 14.15
CA THR A 292 -24.37 8.17 13.17
C THR A 292 -24.21 9.51 13.87
N SER A 293 -23.61 10.49 13.18
CA SER A 293 -23.49 11.86 13.67
C SER A 293 -24.84 12.51 14.00
N GLU A 294 -25.93 12.07 13.38
CA GLU A 294 -27.28 12.60 13.63
C GLU A 294 -27.78 12.38 15.06
N ILE A 295 -27.27 11.38 15.77
CA ILE A 295 -27.71 11.02 17.13
C ILE A 295 -26.66 11.32 18.21
N VAL A 296 -25.52 11.89 17.81
CA VAL A 296 -24.38 12.19 18.70
C VAL A 296 -24.27 13.70 18.85
N ASP A 297 -24.08 14.18 20.08
CA ASP A 297 -23.89 15.60 20.37
C ASP A 297 -22.57 16.12 19.76
N ASP A 298 -22.58 17.33 19.20
CA ASP A 298 -21.43 17.96 18.53
C ASP A 298 -20.22 18.15 19.47
N ALA A 299 -20.41 18.13 20.79
CA ALA A 299 -19.30 18.18 21.76
C ALA A 299 -18.51 16.86 21.87
N ILE A 300 -19.01 15.76 21.28
CA ILE A 300 -18.36 14.45 21.32
C ILE A 300 -17.39 14.34 20.14
N THR A 301 -16.09 14.26 20.44
CA THR A 301 -15.03 14.25 19.42
C THR A 301 -14.63 12.86 18.93
N GLU A 302 -15.00 11.79 19.65
CA GLU A 302 -14.65 10.42 19.29
C GLU A 302 -15.70 9.43 19.81
N VAL A 303 -16.18 8.54 18.93
CA VAL A 303 -17.09 7.44 19.29
C VAL A 303 -16.51 6.12 18.81
N LYS A 304 -16.33 5.19 19.74
CA LYS A 304 -15.97 3.79 19.48
C LYS A 304 -16.97 2.90 20.18
N TYR A 305 -17.56 1.96 19.44
CA TYR A 305 -18.57 1.07 19.98
C TYR A 305 -18.45 -0.34 19.41
N LYS A 306 -19.18 -1.28 20.02
CA LYS A 306 -19.20 -2.67 19.58
C LYS A 306 -20.62 -3.08 19.23
N ILE A 307 -20.73 -3.93 18.21
CA ILE A 307 -21.99 -4.53 17.79
C ILE A 307 -21.91 -6.03 18.03
N SER A 308 -22.90 -6.58 18.71
CA SER A 308 -22.95 -8.02 18.96
C SER A 308 -23.40 -8.79 17.72
N LEU A 309 -22.57 -9.73 17.27
CA LEU A 309 -22.86 -10.60 16.11
C LEU A 309 -24.10 -11.46 16.35
N ALA A 310 -24.37 -11.84 17.61
CA ALA A 310 -25.57 -12.58 17.97
C ALA A 310 -26.84 -11.73 17.82
N SER A 311 -26.76 -10.42 18.09
CA SER A 311 -27.89 -9.50 18.03
C SER A 311 -28.20 -9.03 16.60
N ILE A 312 -27.22 -9.07 15.68
CA ILE A 312 -27.42 -8.68 14.28
C ILE A 312 -27.70 -9.84 13.33
N ARG A 313 -28.09 -11.02 13.84
CA ARG A 313 -28.38 -12.20 13.01
C ARG A 313 -29.44 -11.97 11.93
N ASN A 314 -30.42 -11.11 12.19
CA ASN A 314 -31.49 -10.81 11.23
C ASN A 314 -30.99 -10.05 9.99
N TRP A 315 -29.79 -9.46 10.06
CA TRP A 315 -29.16 -8.77 8.93
C TRP A 315 -28.15 -9.66 8.18
N LEU A 316 -27.96 -10.91 8.60
CA LEU A 316 -27.09 -11.85 7.89
C LEU A 316 -27.73 -12.24 6.55
N THR A 317 -26.99 -12.02 5.46
CA THR A 317 -27.43 -12.27 4.08
C THR A 317 -26.69 -13.41 3.41
N GLU A 318 -25.48 -13.72 3.87
CA GLU A 318 -24.64 -14.80 3.39
C GLU A 318 -23.68 -15.25 4.49
#